data_AF-A0A9X2T0J8-F1
#
_entry.id   AF-A0A9X2T0J8-F1
#
_cell.length_a   1.000
_cell.length_b   1.000
_cell.length_c   1.000
_cell.angle_alpha   90.00
_cell.angle_beta   90.00
_cell.angle_gamma   90.00
#
_symmetry.space_group_name_H-M   'P 1'
#
loop_
_entity.id
_entity.type
_entity.pdbx_description
1 polymer ?
#
loop_
_entity_poly.entity_id
_entity_poly.type
_entity_poly.pdbx_seq_one_letter_code
_entity_poly.pdbx_strand_id
1 'polypeptide(L)'
;MRTNMEHGSDAAGGNRPEGATDTPSAGIGASEFGVRPGEITRALPERPDAGLYFIGRLRTPWTDRASCPKNGRESEEVCTVELDPDLVPALDGLEGTTHLWLLYWMDRAPRDLLVQVPRQYGRGRGTFALRSPARPNPIAMSAVRLVGMEGNRLSVIGLDCLDGTPLLDIKPYFASTDCHPEAVVGWHCERRESFVK
;
A
#
# COMPACT_ATOMS: atom_id res chain seq x y z
N MET A 1 -67.00 -0.17 -28.01
CA MET A 1 -67.28 0.12 -26.58
C MET A 1 -66.02 0.78 -26.04
N ARG A 2 -65.96 2.12 -25.93
CA ARG A 2 -66.23 2.93 -24.70
C ARG A 2 -65.40 2.37 -23.51
N THR A 3 -64.43 3.05 -22.89
CA THR A 3 -64.29 4.49 -22.58
C THR A 3 -62.83 4.89 -22.27
N ASN A 4 -62.51 6.17 -22.56
CA ASN A 4 -61.36 6.95 -22.09
C ASN A 4 -61.35 7.14 -20.56
N MET A 5 -60.17 7.38 -19.98
CA MET A 5 -59.95 8.51 -19.07
C MET A 5 -58.46 8.88 -19.00
N GLU A 6 -58.11 10.00 -19.62
CA GLU A 6 -56.99 10.86 -19.23
C GLU A 6 -57.33 11.60 -17.91
N HIS A 7 -56.35 12.33 -17.37
CA HIS A 7 -56.29 13.31 -16.26
C HIS A 7 -55.19 12.85 -15.30
N GLY A 8 -54.15 13.61 -14.95
CA GLY A 8 -53.80 14.98 -15.23
C GLY A 8 -52.46 15.27 -14.53
N SER A 9 -51.79 16.29 -15.04
CA SER A 9 -50.64 16.97 -14.42
C SER A 9 -50.92 17.39 -12.98
N ASP A 10 -49.92 17.29 -12.10
CA ASP A 10 -49.64 18.36 -11.15
C ASP A 10 -48.18 18.31 -10.65
N ALA A 11 -47.57 19.49 -10.69
CA ALA A 11 -46.25 19.79 -10.17
C ALA A 11 -46.36 20.33 -8.74
N ALA A 12 -45.65 19.71 -7.80
CA ALA A 12 -45.18 20.26 -6.53
C ALA A 12 -44.08 19.30 -6.04
N GLY A 13 -42.84 19.70 -5.76
CA GLY A 13 -42.44 20.86 -4.99
C GLY A 13 -42.01 20.36 -3.60
N GLY A 14 -40.70 20.27 -3.36
CA GLY A 14 -40.07 19.93 -2.08
C GLY A 14 -39.57 18.48 -2.02
N ASN A 15 -38.39 18.15 -1.51
CA ASN A 15 -37.38 18.92 -0.78
C ASN A 15 -36.07 18.11 -0.93
N ARG A 16 -35.01 18.69 -1.48
CA ARG A 16 -33.67 18.05 -1.43
C ARG A 16 -33.19 18.16 0.03
N PRO A 17 -32.73 17.08 0.68
CA PRO A 17 -31.94 17.26 1.88
C PRO A 17 -30.56 17.76 1.46
N GLU A 18 -30.38 19.08 1.54
CA GLU A 18 -29.06 19.68 1.70
C GLU A 18 -28.49 19.29 3.07
N GLY A 19 -27.19 18.98 3.11
CA GLY A 19 -26.43 19.01 4.37
C GLY A 19 -26.28 17.68 5.10
N ALA A 20 -25.65 16.69 4.46
CA ALA A 20 -24.78 15.78 5.20
C ALA A 20 -23.34 16.21 4.87
N THR A 21 -22.81 17.16 5.63
CA THR A 21 -21.38 17.44 5.64
C THR A 21 -20.70 16.19 6.17
N ASP A 22 -20.19 15.38 5.25
CA ASP A 22 -19.33 14.24 5.54
C ASP A 22 -18.10 14.81 6.24
N THR A 23 -18.13 14.76 7.56
CA THR A 23 -17.03 15.21 8.39
C THR A 23 -15.91 14.22 8.12
N PRO A 24 -14.72 14.64 7.63
CA PRO A 24 -13.64 13.69 7.46
C PRO A 24 -13.38 13.08 8.82
N SER A 25 -13.60 11.77 8.90
CA SER A 25 -13.21 10.92 10.03
C SER A 25 -11.82 11.37 10.46
N ALA A 26 -11.76 11.98 11.64
CA ALA A 26 -10.53 12.44 12.25
C ALA A 26 -9.54 11.30 12.17
N GLY A 27 -8.44 11.52 11.45
CA GLY A 27 -7.38 10.54 11.30
C GLY A 27 -7.08 9.94 12.66
N ILE A 28 -6.97 8.61 12.70
CA ILE A 28 -6.52 7.87 13.88
C ILE A 28 -5.14 8.45 14.22
N GLY A 29 -5.14 9.42 15.14
CA GLY A 29 -3.97 10.18 15.53
C GLY A 29 -3.07 9.27 16.34
N ALA A 30 -1.83 9.09 15.90
CA ALA A 30 -0.59 8.90 16.66
C ALA A 30 -0.57 8.16 18.02
N SER A 31 -1.57 7.38 18.43
CA SER A 31 -1.69 6.94 19.84
C SER A 31 -1.44 5.45 20.09
N GLU A 32 -1.03 4.66 19.09
CA GLU A 32 -0.43 3.33 19.33
C GLU A 32 1.10 3.31 19.10
N PHE A 33 1.65 4.39 18.55
CA PHE A 33 3.05 4.54 18.17
C PHE A 33 3.64 5.84 18.74
N GLY A 34 3.63 6.01 20.06
CA GLY A 34 4.28 7.17 20.68
C GLY A 34 5.70 7.36 20.17
N VAL A 35 6.08 8.61 19.90
CA VAL A 35 7.40 8.99 19.40
C VAL A 35 8.46 8.50 20.37
N ARG A 36 9.37 7.64 19.90
CA ARG A 36 10.41 7.06 20.76
C ARG A 36 11.55 8.05 20.98
N PRO A 37 12.33 7.91 22.06
CA PRO A 37 13.54 8.70 22.24
C PRO A 37 14.45 8.66 21.00
N GLY A 38 14.81 9.82 20.47
CA GLY A 38 15.64 9.96 19.27
C GLY A 38 14.89 9.95 17.94
N GLU A 39 13.56 9.79 17.93
CA GLU A 39 12.73 10.01 16.75
C GLU A 39 12.40 11.49 16.59
N ILE A 40 12.21 11.92 15.33
CA ILE A 40 11.88 13.31 14.98
C ILE A 40 10.64 13.28 14.10
N THR A 41 9.63 14.08 14.42
CA THR A 41 8.39 14.22 13.64
C THR A 41 8.28 15.58 12.96
N ARG A 42 7.39 15.68 11.97
CA ARG A 42 6.99 16.92 11.30
C ARG A 42 5.53 16.84 10.89
N ALA A 43 4.77 17.91 11.12
CA ALA A 43 3.45 18.06 10.55
C ALA A 43 3.48 18.01 9.01
N LEU A 44 2.53 17.27 8.44
CA LEU A 44 2.30 17.27 7.00
C LEU A 44 1.43 18.48 6.60
N PRO A 45 1.49 18.92 5.33
CA PRO A 45 0.52 19.88 4.81
C PRO A 45 -0.92 19.39 5.02
N GLU A 46 -1.85 20.32 5.26
CA GLU A 46 -3.27 19.98 5.51
C GLU A 46 -3.93 19.25 4.33
N ARG A 47 -3.45 19.53 3.11
CA ARG A 47 -3.98 18.95 1.88
C ARG A 47 -2.86 18.28 1.10
N PRO A 48 -3.11 17.09 0.51
CA PRO A 48 -2.16 16.48 -0.41
C PRO A 48 -2.12 17.23 -1.73
N ASP A 49 -0.97 17.20 -2.40
CA ASP A 49 -0.79 17.80 -3.73
C ASP A 49 -1.52 17.01 -4.83
N ALA A 50 -1.78 15.71 -4.61
CA ALA A 50 -2.41 14.81 -5.57
C ALA A 50 -3.20 13.69 -4.86
N GLY A 51 -4.11 13.05 -5.62
CA GLY A 51 -4.84 11.85 -5.21
C GLY A 51 -4.27 10.58 -5.84
N LEU A 52 -4.54 9.44 -5.20
CA LEU A 52 -4.25 8.10 -5.72
C LEU A 52 -5.56 7.30 -5.77
N TYR A 53 -5.68 6.44 -6.76
CA TYR A 53 -6.73 5.42 -6.79
C TYR A 53 -6.15 4.11 -6.28
N PHE A 54 -6.90 3.42 -5.43
CA PHE A 54 -6.61 2.02 -5.16
C PHE A 54 -7.22 1.21 -6.29
N ILE A 55 -6.43 0.31 -6.85
CA ILE A 55 -6.80 -0.53 -8.01
C ILE A 55 -7.15 -1.96 -7.60
N GLY A 56 -7.18 -2.22 -6.29
CA GLY A 56 -7.39 -3.55 -5.74
C GLY A 56 -6.89 -3.68 -4.30
N ARG A 57 -6.79 -4.94 -3.84
CA ARG A 57 -6.41 -5.31 -2.48
C ARG A 57 -5.42 -6.47 -2.48
N LEU A 58 -4.50 -6.45 -1.53
CA LEU A 58 -3.60 -7.56 -1.25
C LEU A 58 -4.20 -8.43 -0.16
N ARG A 59 -4.36 -9.73 -0.44
CA ARG A 59 -4.81 -10.73 0.51
C ARG A 59 -3.63 -11.56 0.98
N THR A 60 -3.38 -11.52 2.27
CA THR A 60 -2.21 -12.14 2.90
C THR A 60 -2.63 -12.85 4.20
N PRO A 61 -1.85 -13.81 4.72
CA PRO A 61 -2.20 -14.49 5.97
C PRO A 61 -1.98 -13.62 7.23
N TRP A 62 -1.40 -12.43 7.09
CA TRP A 62 -0.96 -11.61 8.21
C TRP A 62 -2.01 -10.57 8.60
N THR A 63 -2.63 -10.74 9.76
CA THR A 63 -3.68 -9.84 10.27
C THR A 63 -3.15 -8.81 11.26
N ASP A 64 -1.96 -9.04 11.81
CA ASP A 64 -1.27 -8.12 12.72
C ASP A 64 0.18 -7.86 12.28
N ARG A 65 0.73 -6.71 12.69
CA ARG A 65 2.05 -6.26 12.25
C ARG A 65 3.19 -7.16 12.75
N ALA A 66 3.04 -7.82 13.90
CA ALA A 66 4.08 -8.68 14.44
C ALA A 66 4.20 -10.00 13.65
N SER A 67 3.11 -10.43 13.03
CA SER A 67 3.08 -11.60 12.13
C SER A 67 3.66 -11.33 10.74
N CYS A 68 3.69 -10.07 10.28
CA CYS A 68 4.23 -9.74 8.96
C CYS A 68 5.73 -10.04 8.86
N PRO A 69 6.20 -10.60 7.72
CA PRO A 69 7.62 -10.73 7.42
C PRO A 69 8.32 -9.38 7.49
N LYS A 70 9.62 -9.34 7.80
CA LYS A 70 10.36 -8.07 7.80
C LYS A 70 10.61 -7.54 6.39
N ASN A 71 10.63 -8.45 5.42
CA ASN A 71 10.71 -8.17 4.00
C ASN A 71 10.16 -9.36 3.21
N GLY A 72 9.68 -9.13 1.99
CA GLY A 72 9.09 -10.16 1.14
C GLY A 72 9.95 -11.42 0.89
N ARG A 73 11.28 -11.36 1.05
CA ARG A 73 12.15 -12.55 0.87
C ARG A 73 12.13 -13.50 2.07
N GLU A 74 11.55 -13.10 3.19
CA GLU A 74 11.46 -13.93 4.40
C GLU A 74 10.20 -14.82 4.43
N SER A 75 9.41 -14.85 3.35
CA SER A 75 8.20 -15.66 3.26
C SER A 75 8.05 -16.33 1.90
N GLU A 76 7.61 -17.58 1.92
CA GLU A 76 7.18 -18.35 0.74
C GLU A 76 5.65 -18.53 0.68
N GLU A 77 4.91 -17.80 1.53
CA GLU A 77 3.45 -17.86 1.55
C GLU A 77 2.86 -17.33 0.25
N VAL A 78 1.92 -18.09 -0.32
CA VAL A 78 1.17 -17.66 -1.51
C VAL A 78 0.11 -16.67 -1.07
N CYS A 79 0.25 -15.44 -1.54
CA CYS A 79 -0.70 -14.35 -1.34
C CYS A 79 -1.50 -14.12 -2.63
N THR A 80 -2.58 -13.33 -2.54
CA THR A 80 -3.40 -12.98 -3.70
C THR A 80 -3.44 -11.47 -3.89
N VAL A 81 -3.16 -11.03 -5.11
CA VAL A 81 -3.52 -9.70 -5.58
C VAL A 81 -4.94 -9.79 -6.13
N GLU A 82 -5.89 -9.15 -5.46
CA GLU A 82 -7.27 -8.99 -5.95
C GLU A 82 -7.37 -7.64 -6.65
N LEU A 83 -7.35 -7.65 -7.98
CA LEU A 83 -7.53 -6.46 -8.80
C LEU A 83 -9.01 -6.09 -8.88
N ASP A 84 -9.32 -4.80 -8.96
CA ASP A 84 -10.69 -4.36 -9.23
C ASP A 84 -11.17 -4.93 -10.59
N PRO A 85 -12.38 -5.52 -10.66
CA PRO A 85 -12.81 -6.29 -11.85
C PRO A 85 -12.85 -5.50 -13.17
N ASP A 86 -13.08 -4.19 -13.10
CA ASP A 86 -13.10 -3.29 -14.26
C ASP A 86 -11.70 -3.01 -14.84
N LEU A 87 -10.64 -3.27 -14.06
CA LEU A 87 -9.25 -3.12 -14.47
C LEU A 87 -8.64 -4.41 -15.05
N VAL A 88 -9.37 -5.53 -15.07
CA VAL A 88 -8.89 -6.82 -15.62
C VAL A 88 -8.31 -6.71 -17.03
N PRO A 89 -8.88 -5.94 -17.98
CA PRO A 89 -8.28 -5.78 -19.30
C PRO A 89 -6.85 -5.20 -19.29
N ALA A 90 -6.44 -4.52 -18.22
CA ALA A 90 -5.08 -3.99 -18.07
C ALA A 90 -4.03 -5.06 -17.73
N LEU A 91 -4.44 -6.31 -17.50
CA LEU A 91 -3.55 -7.45 -17.28
C LEU A 91 -3.08 -8.12 -18.59
N ASP A 92 -3.64 -7.73 -19.74
CA ASP A 92 -3.28 -8.26 -21.06
C ASP A 92 -1.77 -8.15 -21.32
N GLY A 93 -1.14 -9.25 -21.72
CA GLY A 93 0.29 -9.32 -22.00
C GLY A 93 1.17 -9.65 -20.79
N LEU A 94 0.60 -9.92 -19.61
CA LEU A 94 1.36 -10.45 -18.48
C LEU A 94 1.66 -11.95 -18.61
N GLU A 95 1.08 -12.66 -19.59
CA GLU A 95 1.36 -14.06 -19.85
C GLU A 95 2.86 -14.31 -20.04
N GLY A 96 3.39 -15.32 -19.35
CA GLY A 96 4.83 -15.64 -19.37
C GLY A 96 5.69 -14.73 -18.48
N THR A 97 5.13 -13.70 -17.84
CA THR A 97 5.83 -12.91 -16.82
C THR A 97 5.99 -13.74 -15.56
N THR A 98 7.21 -13.78 -15.01
CA THR A 98 7.51 -14.55 -13.79
C THR A 98 7.60 -13.70 -12.54
N HIS A 99 7.87 -12.39 -12.70
CA HIS A 99 8.06 -11.47 -11.58
C HIS A 99 7.40 -10.13 -11.87
N LEU A 100 6.85 -9.52 -10.83
CA LEU A 100 6.17 -8.23 -10.88
C LEU A 100 6.74 -7.31 -9.82
N TRP A 101 6.78 -6.02 -10.12
CA TRP A 101 6.70 -4.98 -9.10
C TRP A 101 5.24 -4.78 -8.70
N LEU A 102 5.00 -4.81 -7.40
CA LEU A 102 3.75 -4.34 -6.81
C LEU A 102 4.04 -3.09 -5.99
N LEU A 103 3.26 -2.03 -6.21
CA LEU A 103 3.22 -0.86 -5.35
C LEU A 103 1.94 -0.89 -4.53
N TYR A 104 2.04 -0.69 -3.23
CA TYR A 104 0.90 -0.76 -2.32
C TYR A 104 1.00 0.28 -1.20
N TRP A 105 -0.15 0.65 -0.66
CA TRP A 105 -0.27 1.75 0.29
C TRP A 105 -0.36 1.21 1.73
N MET A 106 0.65 1.48 2.55
CA MET A 106 0.67 1.08 3.96
C MET A 106 -0.23 2.02 4.79
N ASP A 107 -1.53 1.86 4.62
CA ASP A 107 -2.63 2.66 5.17
C ASP A 107 -2.60 2.85 6.70
N ARG A 108 -2.01 1.89 7.42
CA ARG A 108 -1.87 1.89 8.89
C ARG A 108 -0.54 2.49 9.38
N ALA A 109 0.34 2.96 8.50
CA ALA A 109 1.65 3.47 8.87
C ALA A 109 1.63 4.97 9.26
N PRO A 110 2.40 5.39 10.28
CA PRO A 110 2.53 6.82 10.59
C PRO A 110 3.27 7.56 9.48
N ARG A 111 2.88 8.80 9.22
CA ARG A 111 3.34 9.56 8.04
C ARG A 111 4.23 10.76 8.36
N ASP A 112 4.38 11.07 9.64
CA ASP A 112 5.01 12.29 10.14
C ASP A 112 6.46 12.10 10.63
N LEU A 113 6.98 10.87 10.63
CA LEU A 113 8.34 10.57 11.10
C LEU A 113 9.41 10.97 10.07
N LEU A 114 10.31 11.87 10.47
CA LEU A 114 11.52 12.28 9.74
C LEU A 114 12.73 11.41 10.09
N VAL A 115 12.91 11.11 11.38
CA VAL A 115 13.97 10.22 11.91
C VAL A 115 13.31 9.12 12.70
N GLN A 116 13.72 7.88 12.43
CA GLN A 116 13.23 6.69 13.09
C GLN A 116 14.37 6.00 13.81
N VAL A 117 14.05 5.35 14.93
CA VAL A 117 15.01 4.54 15.68
C VAL A 117 14.54 3.08 15.67
N PRO A 118 14.84 2.31 14.61
CA PRO A 118 14.50 0.90 14.60
C PRO A 118 15.26 0.18 15.72
N ARG A 119 14.54 -0.67 16.48
CA ARG A 119 15.07 -1.38 17.66
C ARG A 119 16.39 -2.11 17.39
N GLN A 120 16.60 -2.57 16.17
CA GLN A 120 17.76 -3.35 15.74
C GLN A 120 19.01 -2.55 15.37
N TYR A 121 18.93 -1.21 15.27
CA TYR A 121 20.06 -0.39 14.80
C TYR A 121 20.66 0.54 15.86
N GLY A 122 20.00 0.74 17.01
CA GLY A 122 20.52 1.53 18.14
C GLY A 122 20.77 3.03 17.90
N ARG A 123 20.81 3.47 16.63
CA ARG A 123 21.01 4.84 16.18
C ARG A 123 19.87 5.27 15.26
N GLY A 124 19.37 6.48 15.48
CA GLY A 124 18.36 7.09 14.62
C GLY A 124 18.86 7.26 13.17
N ARG A 125 17.98 7.01 12.22
CA ARG A 125 18.23 7.22 10.79
C ARG A 125 17.07 7.98 10.17
N GLY A 126 17.38 8.83 9.20
CA GLY A 126 16.35 9.49 8.41
C GLY A 126 15.45 8.46 7.72
N THR A 127 14.15 8.75 7.66
CA THR A 127 13.13 7.87 7.07
C THR A 127 13.48 7.42 5.66
N PHE A 128 14.09 8.29 4.85
CA PHE A 128 14.50 7.97 3.49
C PHE A 128 15.76 7.09 3.38
N ALA A 129 16.55 6.99 4.45
CA ALA A 129 17.66 6.04 4.53
C ALA A 129 17.19 4.63 4.94
N LEU A 130 15.90 4.45 5.26
CA LEU A 130 15.28 3.19 5.67
C LEU A 130 14.22 2.76 4.65
N ARG A 131 13.86 1.47 4.71
CA ARG A 131 12.67 0.90 4.04
C ARG A 131 11.49 0.72 5.01
N SER A 132 11.43 1.55 6.05
CA SER A 132 10.30 1.53 6.99
C SER A 132 9.01 1.93 6.28
N PRO A 133 7.85 1.33 6.63
CA PRO A 133 6.55 1.74 6.11
C PRO A 133 6.14 3.15 6.60
N ALA A 134 6.71 3.63 7.71
CA ALA A 134 6.42 4.95 8.25
C ALA A 134 7.08 6.05 7.41
N ARG A 135 6.33 6.69 6.51
CA ARG A 135 6.83 7.66 5.53
C ARG A 135 5.76 8.70 5.19
N PRO A 136 6.13 9.91 4.75
CA PRO A 136 5.16 10.94 4.31
C PRO A 136 4.13 10.40 3.31
N ASN A 137 4.61 9.64 2.33
CA ASN A 137 3.77 8.85 1.43
C ASN A 137 4.14 7.37 1.67
N PRO A 138 3.32 6.61 2.41
CA PRO A 138 3.59 5.24 2.82
C PRO A 138 3.42 4.24 1.65
N ILE A 139 4.03 4.55 0.51
CA ILE A 139 4.10 3.68 -0.66
C ILE A 139 5.20 2.67 -0.41
N ALA A 140 4.82 1.40 -0.34
CA ALA A 140 5.74 0.27 -0.29
C ALA A 140 5.83 -0.38 -1.68
N MET A 141 6.91 -1.13 -1.88
CA MET A 141 7.17 -1.84 -3.13
C MET A 141 7.70 -3.23 -2.84
N SER A 142 7.26 -4.23 -3.60
CA SER A 142 7.85 -5.56 -3.57
C SER A 142 8.05 -6.12 -4.97
N ALA A 143 9.20 -6.77 -5.18
CA ALA A 143 9.44 -7.62 -6.33
C ALA A 143 8.93 -9.02 -5.96
N VAL A 144 7.77 -9.38 -6.50
CA VAL A 144 7.08 -10.63 -6.20
C VAL A 144 7.27 -11.61 -7.34
N ARG A 145 7.24 -12.91 -7.01
CA ARG A 145 7.12 -13.98 -8.00
C ARG A 145 5.65 -14.21 -8.32
N LEU A 146 5.31 -14.17 -9.60
CA LEU A 146 3.98 -14.52 -10.11
C LEU A 146 3.89 -16.03 -10.25
N VAL A 147 2.90 -16.63 -9.59
CA VAL A 147 2.68 -18.09 -9.55
C VAL A 147 1.51 -18.50 -10.44
N GLY A 148 0.50 -17.64 -10.58
CA GLY A 148 -0.65 -17.91 -11.44
C GLY A 148 -1.57 -16.69 -11.55
N MET A 149 -2.44 -16.72 -12.55
CA MET A 149 -3.42 -15.68 -12.82
C MET A 149 -4.77 -16.33 -13.17
N GLU A 150 -5.84 -15.87 -12.55
CA GLU A 150 -7.21 -16.33 -12.83
C GLU A 150 -8.19 -15.15 -12.69
N GLY A 151 -8.72 -14.68 -13.83
CA GLY A 151 -9.61 -13.52 -13.86
C GLY A 151 -8.95 -12.27 -13.27
N ASN A 152 -9.53 -11.73 -12.19
CA ASN A 152 -9.00 -10.56 -11.48
C ASN A 152 -8.05 -10.90 -10.32
N ARG A 153 -7.57 -12.15 -10.24
CA ARG A 153 -6.75 -12.64 -9.13
C ARG A 153 -5.38 -13.09 -9.62
N LEU A 154 -4.32 -12.56 -9.01
CA LEU A 154 -2.95 -13.00 -9.27
C LEU A 154 -2.38 -13.63 -7.99
N SER A 155 -1.94 -14.88 -8.08
CA SER A 155 -1.27 -15.59 -6.99
C SER A 155 0.21 -15.25 -7.01
N VAL A 156 0.73 -14.70 -5.91
CA VAL A 156 2.10 -14.18 -5.83
C VAL A 156 2.81 -14.62 -4.56
N ILE A 157 4.14 -14.69 -4.61
CA ILE A 157 5.01 -14.92 -3.44
C ILE A 157 5.96 -13.73 -3.30
N GLY A 158 6.19 -13.28 -2.07
CA GLY A 158 7.11 -12.18 -1.78
C GLY A 158 6.45 -10.90 -1.25
N LEU A 159 5.24 -11.01 -0.68
CA LEU A 159 4.61 -9.89 0.03
C LEU A 159 4.98 -9.89 1.52
N ASP A 160 4.86 -8.73 2.17
CA ASP A 160 5.19 -8.51 3.59
C ASP A 160 4.21 -7.54 4.29
N CYS A 161 3.00 -7.42 3.74
CA CYS A 161 1.98 -6.45 4.15
C CYS A 161 0.75 -7.10 4.78
N LEU A 162 -0.02 -6.33 5.53
CA LEU A 162 -1.22 -6.82 6.21
C LEU A 162 -2.31 -7.24 5.23
N ASP A 163 -3.18 -8.15 5.65
CA ASP A 163 -4.37 -8.52 4.87
C ASP A 163 -5.24 -7.27 4.64
N GLY A 164 -5.71 -7.14 3.40
CA GLY A 164 -6.51 -6.01 2.93
C GLY A 164 -5.71 -4.75 2.59
N THR A 165 -4.38 -4.81 2.55
CA THR A 165 -3.55 -3.66 2.15
C THR A 165 -3.94 -3.17 0.74
N PRO A 166 -4.22 -1.87 0.54
CA PRO A 166 -4.58 -1.34 -0.77
C PRO A 166 -3.46 -1.45 -1.81
N LEU A 167 -3.80 -1.90 -3.02
CA LEU A 167 -2.91 -1.94 -4.17
C LEU A 167 -2.95 -0.61 -4.94
N LEU A 168 -1.79 -0.14 -5.37
CA LEU A 168 -1.65 1.07 -6.18
C LEU A 168 -1.29 0.78 -7.63
N ASP A 169 -0.43 -0.21 -7.87
CA ASP A 169 0.15 -0.42 -9.20
C ASP A 169 0.75 -1.82 -9.36
N ILE A 170 0.80 -2.29 -10.61
CA ILE A 170 1.42 -3.55 -11.03
C ILE A 170 2.32 -3.25 -12.23
N LYS A 171 3.57 -3.69 -12.19
CA LYS A 171 4.49 -3.59 -13.33
C LYS A 171 5.25 -4.90 -13.55
N PRO A 172 5.53 -5.32 -14.78
CA PRO A 172 6.48 -6.39 -15.01
C PRO A 172 7.86 -6.04 -14.46
N TYR A 173 8.53 -6.99 -13.82
CA TYR A 173 9.91 -6.86 -13.37
C TYR A 173 10.84 -7.23 -14.52
N PHE A 174 11.69 -6.29 -14.95
CA PHE A 174 12.66 -6.53 -16.00
C PHE A 174 14.05 -6.68 -15.38
N ALA A 175 14.56 -7.92 -15.32
CA ALA A 175 15.89 -8.17 -14.76
C ALA A 175 17.01 -7.38 -15.46
N SER A 176 16.84 -7.04 -16.74
CA SER A 176 17.78 -6.23 -17.51
C SER A 176 17.88 -4.77 -17.05
N THR A 177 16.86 -4.23 -16.37
CA THR A 177 16.81 -2.82 -15.94
C THR A 177 16.71 -2.65 -14.44
N ASP A 178 16.06 -3.59 -13.75
CA ASP A 178 15.71 -3.45 -12.34
C ASP A 178 16.73 -4.12 -11.41
N CYS A 179 17.56 -5.01 -11.95
CA CYS A 179 18.54 -5.78 -11.19
C CYS A 179 19.90 -5.08 -11.14
N HIS A 180 20.24 -4.56 -9.96
CA HIS A 180 21.56 -4.02 -9.62
C HIS A 180 22.21 -4.86 -8.52
N PRO A 181 22.75 -6.06 -8.83
CA PRO A 181 23.34 -6.95 -7.83
C PRO A 181 24.55 -6.34 -7.10
N GLU A 182 25.18 -5.33 -7.69
CA GLU A 182 26.30 -4.55 -7.15
C GLU A 182 25.89 -3.48 -6.14
N ALA A 183 24.59 -3.22 -5.94
CA ALA A 183 24.11 -2.14 -5.09
C ALA A 183 24.54 -2.30 -3.62
N VAL A 184 25.01 -1.20 -3.02
CA VAL A 184 25.52 -1.14 -1.64
C VAL A 184 24.78 -0.10 -0.81
N VAL A 185 24.49 -0.45 0.45
CA VAL A 185 24.03 0.49 1.48
C VAL A 185 25.12 0.62 2.53
N GLY A 186 25.91 1.70 2.48
CA GLY A 186 27.16 1.85 3.25
C GLY A 186 27.02 1.54 4.75
N TRP A 187 26.07 2.20 5.43
CA TRP A 187 25.84 2.00 6.87
C TRP A 187 25.32 0.59 7.24
N HIS A 188 24.80 -0.17 6.27
CA HIS A 188 24.37 -1.54 6.47
C HIS A 188 25.55 -2.53 6.29
N CYS A 189 26.50 -2.22 5.40
CA CYS A 189 27.69 -3.02 5.16
C CYS A 189 28.71 -2.95 6.30
N GLU A 190 28.89 -1.78 6.93
CA GLU A 190 29.75 -1.60 8.13
C GLU A 190 29.44 -2.62 9.24
N ARG A 191 28.19 -3.10 9.30
CA ARG A 191 27.73 -4.12 10.25
C ARG A 191 28.24 -5.53 9.94
N ARG A 192 28.51 -5.88 8.67
CA ARG A 192 29.08 -7.20 8.35
C ARG A 192 30.54 -7.30 8.79
N GLU A 193 31.28 -6.21 8.76
CA GLU A 193 32.70 -6.20 9.15
C GLU A 193 32.90 -6.18 10.67
N SER A 194 31.96 -5.61 11.43
CA SER A 194 32.04 -5.54 12.90
C SER A 194 31.61 -6.82 13.63
N PHE A 195 31.04 -7.81 12.93
CA PHE A 195 30.73 -9.16 13.45
C PHE A 195 31.80 -10.21 13.10
N VAL A 196 32.87 -9.82 12.40
CA VAL A 196 33.98 -10.71 11.96
C VAL A 196 35.25 -10.49 12.81
N LYS A 197 35.11 -9.92 14.01
CA LYS A 197 36.15 -9.90 15.06
C LYS A 197 35.65 -10.66 16.28
#